data_AF-A0A927HS29-F1
#
_entry.id   AF-A0A927HS29-F1
#
_cell.length_a   1.000
_cell.length_b   1.000
_cell.length_c   1.000
_cell.angle_alpha   90.00
_cell.angle_beta   90.00
_cell.angle_gamma   90.00
#
_symmetry.space_group_name_H-M   'P 1'
#
loop_
_entity.id
_entity.type
_entity.pdbx_description
1 polymer ?
#
loop_
_entity_poly.entity_id
_entity_poly.type
_entity_poly.pdbx_seq_one_letter_code
_entity_poly.pdbx_strand_id
1 'polypeptide(L)'
;MIIQGKNQGGPTYNTMNNGAHPTPYSDGTLAIHIMYADSPILKDIEISNVYGSGICIWKCTDAIIQNVTTYNVSANQVLSADGKNESVDHFGYSIWSGASANTKISNCKAFNYRVYSCDPKLKSPHNNEQYDGKICGYIGIYCEYSPIQGNKNIESIHYEWLSDENTDKRGYAKVINCFVRGYTFGFKSESLMYIHFDNCKAIYNYIGFSIQASALIENCYINGLTIDYERCPQQGIESQRGGVCFSWWSGENNLHEQYLLNSYIESRKYQCISLGKGTVTIQHNTLRIYESAALIKTVTSFELAKVKISENRLIIDNIKPITSPEHIRITNTQKTDFSENYLYNLSNAPCELNISNGTLKTTYLMVISNIFPPLITVL
;
A
#
# COMPACT_ATOMS: atom_id res chain seq x y z
N MET A 1 17.37 23.14 3.63
CA MET A 1 16.50 23.81 4.64
C MET A 1 16.07 22.74 5.63
N ILE A 2 16.20 22.97 6.94
CA ILE A 2 15.74 22.02 7.97
C ILE A 2 14.47 22.59 8.59
N ILE A 3 13.35 21.90 8.42
CA ILE A 3 12.05 22.28 9.02
C ILE A 3 11.81 21.39 10.24
N GLN A 4 11.65 21.98 11.42
CA GLN A 4 11.28 21.31 12.67
C GLN A 4 9.98 21.91 13.21
N GLY A 5 8.94 21.09 13.36
CA GLY A 5 7.65 21.52 13.91
C GLY A 5 7.28 20.69 15.15
N LYS A 6 7.18 21.34 16.32
CA LYS A 6 6.49 20.77 17.48
C LYS A 6 5.08 21.34 17.52
N ASN A 7 4.09 20.61 17.01
CA ASN A 7 2.71 20.99 17.22
C ASN A 7 2.26 20.54 18.62
N GLN A 8 1.76 21.48 19.44
CA GLN A 8 1.32 21.24 20.82
C GLN A 8 -0.22 21.14 20.95
N GLY A 9 -0.94 21.06 19.83
CA GLY A 9 -2.39 21.32 19.77
C GLY A 9 -3.32 20.11 19.84
N GLY A 10 -2.90 18.95 20.37
CA GLY A 10 -3.80 17.80 20.52
C GLY A 10 -4.50 17.74 21.88
N PRO A 11 -5.75 17.24 21.95
CA PRO A 11 -6.37 16.92 23.22
C PRO A 11 -5.51 15.94 24.01
N THR A 12 -5.18 16.27 25.25
CA THR A 12 -4.47 15.36 26.17
C THR A 12 -5.45 14.34 26.75
N TYR A 13 -4.92 13.22 27.26
CA TYR A 13 -5.70 12.18 27.94
C TYR A 13 -6.67 12.75 29.00
N ASN A 14 -6.22 13.75 29.75
CA ASN A 14 -7.00 14.39 30.82
C ASN A 14 -8.21 15.18 30.33
N THR A 15 -8.27 15.52 29.04
CA THR A 15 -9.36 16.32 28.45
C THR A 15 -10.39 15.50 27.67
N MET A 16 -10.16 14.19 27.47
CA MET A 16 -11.04 13.34 26.66
C MET A 16 -11.56 12.15 27.46
N ASN A 17 -12.61 12.37 28.28
CA ASN A 17 -13.31 11.39 29.15
C ASN A 17 -13.57 9.97 28.59
N ASN A 18 -13.31 9.70 27.30
CA ASN A 18 -13.35 8.37 26.66
C ASN A 18 -12.36 8.19 25.48
N GLY A 19 -11.07 8.46 25.66
CA GLY A 19 -10.05 7.91 24.76
C GLY A 19 -8.80 8.75 24.66
N ALA A 20 -7.62 8.13 24.76
CA ALA A 20 -6.37 8.82 24.45
C ALA A 20 -6.33 9.08 22.94
N HIS A 21 -6.14 10.33 22.50
CA HIS A 21 -5.53 10.51 21.20
C HIS A 21 -4.11 9.95 21.33
N PRO A 22 -3.71 8.95 20.54
CA PRO A 22 -2.40 8.37 20.74
C PRO A 22 -1.36 9.37 20.23
N THR A 23 -0.33 9.64 21.04
CA THR A 23 0.80 10.50 20.64
C THR A 23 1.52 9.79 19.51
N PRO A 24 1.89 10.43 18.38
CA PRO A 24 2.05 11.87 18.11
C PRO A 24 0.75 12.64 17.76
N TYR A 25 0.43 13.65 18.57
CA TYR A 25 -0.73 14.52 18.40
C TYR A 25 -0.58 15.51 17.23
N SER A 26 -1.37 15.36 16.17
CA SER A 26 -1.99 16.43 15.35
C SER A 26 -2.36 15.92 13.95
N ASP A 27 -3.57 16.26 13.53
CA ASP A 27 -4.10 16.24 12.16
C ASP A 27 -3.77 17.54 11.37
N GLY A 28 -3.26 18.58 12.05
CA GLY A 28 -3.30 19.96 11.58
C GLY A 28 -1.99 20.60 11.11
N THR A 29 -0.82 19.95 11.26
CA THR A 29 0.43 20.49 10.69
C THR A 29 0.74 19.85 9.34
N LEU A 30 0.93 20.70 8.33
CA LEU A 30 1.57 20.36 7.06
C LEU A 30 2.93 21.05 7.03
N ALA A 31 4.03 20.30 6.85
CA ALA A 31 5.36 20.89 6.83
C ALA A 31 5.59 21.77 5.60
N ILE A 32 5.12 21.32 4.43
CA ILE A 32 5.12 22.06 3.18
C ILE A 32 3.77 21.85 2.51
N HIS A 33 3.12 22.93 2.11
CA HIS A 33 1.86 22.90 1.39
C HIS A 33 1.95 23.81 0.16
N ILE A 34 1.88 23.22 -1.03
CA ILE A 34 1.85 23.95 -2.30
C ILE A 34 0.51 23.65 -2.98
N MET A 35 -0.20 24.71 -3.33
CA MET A 35 -1.50 24.62 -4.01
C MET A 35 -1.50 25.48 -5.27
N TYR A 36 -2.17 25.01 -6.33
CA TYR A 36 -2.41 25.80 -7.55
C TYR A 36 -1.13 26.37 -8.19
N ALA A 37 -0.05 25.60 -8.15
CA ALA A 37 1.22 25.97 -8.74
C ALA A 37 1.45 25.19 -10.04
N ASP A 38 1.95 25.89 -11.05
CA ASP A 38 2.49 25.25 -12.24
C ASP A 38 3.96 24.89 -12.02
N SER A 39 4.30 23.62 -12.26
CA SER A 39 5.65 23.07 -12.21
C SER A 39 6.43 23.37 -10.91
N PRO A 40 5.85 23.21 -9.70
CA PRO A 40 6.58 23.45 -8.46
C PRO A 40 7.71 22.43 -8.28
N ILE A 41 8.88 22.90 -7.85
CA ILE A 41 10.07 22.07 -7.64
C ILE A 41 10.46 22.08 -6.16
N LEU A 42 10.42 20.91 -5.52
CA LEU A 42 10.92 20.65 -4.18
C LEU A 42 12.11 19.70 -4.29
N LYS A 43 13.33 20.22 -4.08
CA LYS A 43 14.56 19.45 -4.26
C LYS A 43 15.53 19.61 -3.10
N ASP A 44 16.21 18.52 -2.74
CA ASP A 44 17.29 18.50 -1.75
C ASP A 44 16.83 19.03 -0.38
N ILE A 45 15.69 18.50 0.11
CA ILE A 45 15.03 18.93 1.35
C ILE A 45 15.11 17.81 2.39
N GLU A 46 15.37 18.19 3.64
CA GLU A 46 15.20 17.31 4.80
C GLU A 46 14.09 17.86 5.70
N ILE A 47 13.10 17.02 5.99
CA ILE A 47 11.99 17.32 6.90
C ILE A 47 12.08 16.34 8.06
N SER A 48 12.13 16.83 9.30
CA SER A 48 12.24 15.94 10.45
C SER A 48 11.30 16.30 11.58
N ASN A 49 10.88 15.26 12.30
CA ASN A 49 10.13 15.32 13.53
C ASN A 49 8.79 16.07 13.45
N VAL A 50 8.09 15.96 12.33
CA VAL A 50 6.78 16.60 12.14
C VAL A 50 5.68 15.73 12.76
N TYR A 51 4.97 16.28 13.73
CA TYR A 51 3.74 15.72 14.30
C TYR A 51 2.57 16.21 13.43
N GLY A 52 2.35 15.53 12.30
CA GLY A 52 1.57 16.04 11.17
C GLY A 52 1.97 15.38 9.85
N SER A 53 1.49 15.91 8.73
CA SER A 53 1.91 15.48 7.40
C SER A 53 3.11 16.28 6.90
N GLY A 54 3.87 15.69 5.99
CA GLY A 54 5.08 16.29 5.42
C GLY A 54 4.75 17.25 4.28
N ILE A 55 4.88 16.75 3.05
CA ILE A 55 4.66 17.53 1.83
C ILE A 55 3.26 17.26 1.28
N CYS A 56 2.52 18.33 1.06
CA CYS A 56 1.25 18.34 0.33
C CYS A 56 1.43 19.12 -0.98
N ILE A 57 1.28 18.42 -2.11
CA ILE A 57 1.10 19.02 -3.44
C ILE A 57 -0.36 18.84 -3.83
N TRP A 58 -1.06 19.96 -4.02
CA TRP A 58 -2.49 19.93 -4.31
C TRP A 58 -2.84 20.77 -5.54
N LYS A 59 -3.56 20.19 -6.49
CA LYS A 59 -3.99 20.89 -7.72
C LYS A 59 -2.84 21.60 -8.44
N CYS A 60 -1.71 20.93 -8.55
CA CYS A 60 -0.53 21.40 -9.27
C CYS A 60 -0.33 20.62 -10.57
N THR A 61 0.52 21.12 -11.43
CA THR A 61 0.91 20.46 -12.69
C THR A 61 2.41 20.25 -12.72
N ASP A 62 2.86 19.12 -13.25
CA ASP A 62 4.28 18.83 -13.52
C ASP A 62 5.20 19.02 -12.29
N ALA A 63 4.66 18.77 -11.09
CA ALA A 63 5.38 18.95 -9.84
C ALA A 63 6.56 17.98 -9.74
N ILE A 64 7.71 18.47 -9.30
CA ILE A 64 8.93 17.67 -9.09
C ILE A 64 9.28 17.67 -7.60
N ILE A 65 9.25 16.49 -6.99
CA ILE A 65 9.73 16.26 -5.63
C ILE A 65 10.93 15.32 -5.72
N GLN A 66 12.14 15.82 -5.47
CA GLN A 66 13.36 15.06 -5.74
C GLN A 66 14.38 15.15 -4.60
N ASN A 67 15.03 14.03 -4.27
CA ASN A 67 16.06 13.96 -3.23
C ASN A 67 15.55 14.49 -1.87
N VAL A 68 14.28 14.24 -1.56
CA VAL A 68 13.69 14.64 -0.28
C VAL A 68 13.79 13.50 0.71
N THR A 69 14.28 13.79 1.92
CA THR A 69 14.25 12.84 3.02
C THR A 69 13.33 13.36 4.12
N THR A 70 12.39 12.52 4.55
CA THR A 70 11.56 12.76 5.72
C THR A 70 11.90 11.77 6.82
N TYR A 71 12.03 12.28 8.04
CA TYR A 71 12.30 11.49 9.24
C TYR A 71 11.24 11.76 10.30
N ASN A 72 10.55 10.73 10.76
CA ASN A 72 9.53 10.84 11.80
C ASN A 72 8.47 11.90 11.44
N VAL A 73 7.87 11.74 10.26
CA VAL A 73 6.71 12.51 9.81
C VAL A 73 5.49 11.60 9.94
N SER A 74 4.61 11.93 10.87
CA SER A 74 3.51 11.05 11.26
C SER A 74 2.33 11.90 11.72
N ALA A 75 1.29 11.93 10.90
CA ALA A 75 -0.07 12.25 11.30
C ALA A 75 -0.85 10.93 11.31
N ASN A 76 -1.70 10.75 12.30
CA ASN A 76 -2.73 9.73 12.30
C ASN A 76 -3.68 9.99 13.47
N GLN A 77 -4.96 10.28 13.19
CA GLN A 77 -5.99 10.25 14.21
C GLN A 77 -6.63 8.87 14.19
N VAL A 78 -6.18 7.98 15.09
CA VAL A 78 -6.73 6.62 15.11
C VAL A 78 -8.08 6.53 15.81
N LEU A 79 -8.38 7.47 16.69
CA LEU A 79 -9.64 7.54 17.40
C LEU A 79 -10.13 8.98 17.35
N SER A 80 -11.29 9.18 16.74
CA SER A 80 -12.05 10.42 16.87
C SER A 80 -12.49 10.63 18.34
N ALA A 81 -12.78 11.87 18.72
CA ALA A 81 -13.21 12.20 20.08
C ALA A 81 -14.51 11.49 20.53
N ASP A 82 -15.29 10.98 19.58
CA ASP A 82 -16.51 10.17 19.83
C ASP A 82 -16.24 8.65 19.85
N GLY A 83 -14.99 8.22 19.67
CA GLY A 83 -14.55 6.83 19.76
C GLY A 83 -14.96 5.93 18.60
N LYS A 84 -15.37 6.51 17.45
CA LYS A 84 -16.05 5.76 16.37
C LYS A 84 -15.28 5.65 15.06
N ASN A 85 -14.29 6.50 14.80
CA ASN A 85 -13.62 6.54 13.49
C ASN A 85 -12.14 6.15 13.60
N GLU A 86 -11.82 4.88 13.33
CA GLU A 86 -10.44 4.39 13.17
C GLU A 86 -10.02 4.19 11.70
N SER A 87 -10.96 4.44 10.79
CA SER A 87 -10.88 4.04 9.38
C SER A 87 -10.73 5.20 8.40
N VAL A 88 -10.50 6.44 8.87
CA VAL A 88 -10.33 7.57 7.94
C VAL A 88 -9.01 7.41 7.18
N ASP A 89 -9.16 7.04 5.93
CA ASP A 89 -8.18 6.42 5.04
C ASP A 89 -7.25 7.41 4.32
N HIS A 90 -7.17 8.64 4.82
CA HIS A 90 -6.46 9.73 4.17
C HIS A 90 -5.74 10.68 5.15
N PHE A 91 -5.86 10.50 6.47
CA PHE A 91 -5.20 11.39 7.44
C PHE A 91 -3.79 10.92 7.77
N GLY A 92 -2.82 11.53 7.08
CA GLY A 92 -1.42 11.50 7.47
C GLY A 92 -0.50 10.88 6.42
N TYR A 93 0.44 11.70 5.95
CA TYR A 93 1.37 11.26 4.91
C TYR A 93 2.73 11.93 5.04
N SER A 94 3.79 11.26 4.58
CA SER A 94 5.09 11.93 4.41
C SER A 94 5.09 12.79 3.13
N ILE A 95 4.65 12.24 2.00
CA ILE A 95 4.49 12.98 0.74
C ILE A 95 3.16 12.60 0.10
N TRP A 96 2.35 13.60 -0.21
CA TRP A 96 1.11 13.43 -0.95
C TRP A 96 1.02 14.36 -2.14
N SER A 97 0.52 13.81 -3.25
CA SER A 97 0.16 14.55 -4.45
C SER A 97 -1.30 14.29 -4.82
N GLY A 98 -2.15 15.27 -4.57
CA GLY A 98 -3.59 15.17 -4.77
C GLY A 98 -4.09 16.06 -5.91
N ALA A 99 -5.02 15.55 -6.74
CA ALA A 99 -5.66 16.29 -7.83
C ALA A 99 -4.64 17.00 -8.76
N SER A 100 -3.46 16.42 -8.91
CA SER A 100 -2.31 17.03 -9.60
C SER A 100 -1.90 16.17 -10.79
N ALA A 101 -1.58 16.83 -11.89
CA ALA A 101 -1.17 16.16 -13.13
C ALA A 101 0.35 15.96 -13.17
N ASN A 102 0.78 14.80 -13.66
CA ASN A 102 2.17 14.49 -14.02
C ASN A 102 3.21 14.66 -12.89
N THR A 103 2.81 14.55 -11.62
CA THR A 103 3.74 14.66 -10.50
C THR A 103 4.84 13.59 -10.59
N LYS A 104 6.08 14.00 -10.43
CA LYS A 104 7.26 13.14 -10.33
C LYS A 104 7.87 13.23 -8.93
N ILE A 105 7.86 12.12 -8.22
CA ILE A 105 8.52 11.93 -6.92
C ILE A 105 9.71 11.02 -7.15
N SER A 106 10.94 11.44 -6.85
CA SER A 106 12.12 10.61 -7.13
C SER A 106 13.26 10.74 -6.14
N ASN A 107 13.96 9.62 -5.89
CA ASN A 107 15.07 9.54 -4.94
C ASN A 107 14.68 10.00 -3.52
N CYS A 108 13.42 9.80 -3.13
CA CYS A 108 12.92 10.24 -1.83
C CYS A 108 12.99 9.13 -0.79
N LYS A 109 13.20 9.50 0.47
CA LYS A 109 13.18 8.58 1.62
C LYS A 109 12.14 9.06 2.61
N ALA A 110 11.22 8.19 3.01
CA ALA A 110 10.23 8.47 4.04
C ALA A 110 10.37 7.46 5.17
N PHE A 111 11.05 7.85 6.25
CA PHE A 111 11.34 6.96 7.36
C PHE A 111 10.64 7.43 8.63
N ASN A 112 9.77 6.59 9.15
CA ASN A 112 9.16 6.80 10.44
C ASN A 112 9.59 5.70 11.41
N TYR A 113 10.07 6.10 12.58
CA TYR A 113 10.44 5.21 13.68
C TYR A 113 9.53 5.42 14.88
N ARG A 114 8.56 6.32 14.78
CA ARG A 114 7.63 6.59 15.87
C ARG A 114 6.60 5.48 15.98
N VAL A 115 6.24 5.24 17.23
CA VAL A 115 5.16 4.38 17.65
C VAL A 115 4.18 5.21 18.47
N TYR A 116 2.96 4.71 18.61
CA TYR A 116 2.02 5.28 19.55
C TYR A 116 2.55 5.18 20.97
N SER A 117 2.46 6.29 21.68
CA SER A 117 2.68 6.34 23.13
C SER A 117 1.39 6.80 23.79
N CYS A 118 0.71 5.87 24.44
CA CYS A 118 -0.60 6.06 25.08
C CYS A 118 -0.80 5.07 26.24
N ASP A 119 -1.96 5.11 26.90
CA ASP A 119 -2.28 4.13 27.96
C ASP A 119 -2.15 2.69 27.39
N PRO A 120 -1.32 1.80 27.99
CA PRO A 120 -1.19 0.40 27.57
C PRO A 120 -2.50 -0.40 27.61
N LYS A 121 -3.53 0.11 28.31
CA LYS A 121 -4.88 -0.47 28.34
C LYS A 121 -5.77 0.00 27.19
N LEU A 122 -5.38 1.04 26.44
CA LEU A 122 -6.14 1.51 25.29
C LEU A 122 -6.04 0.48 24.17
N LYS A 123 -7.21 0.04 23.70
CA LYS A 123 -7.35 -0.96 22.65
C LYS A 123 -8.27 -0.47 21.57
N SER A 124 -8.04 -0.94 20.34
CA SER A 124 -8.97 -0.75 19.23
C SER A 124 -10.34 -1.33 19.61
N PRO A 125 -11.44 -0.56 19.53
CA PRO A 125 -12.80 -1.05 19.69
C PRO A 125 -13.18 -2.05 18.58
N HIS A 126 -12.44 -2.11 17.47
CA HIS A 126 -12.76 -2.97 16.33
C HIS A 126 -12.08 -4.33 16.35
N ASN A 127 -10.84 -4.41 16.83
CA ASN A 127 -10.08 -5.67 16.83
C ASN A 127 -9.39 -6.01 18.15
N ASN A 128 -9.57 -5.17 19.19
CA ASN A 128 -9.06 -5.33 20.54
C ASN A 128 -7.51 -5.35 20.64
N GLU A 129 -6.81 -4.91 19.60
CA GLU A 129 -5.35 -4.76 19.61
C GLU A 129 -4.94 -3.51 20.42
N GLN A 130 -3.83 -3.60 21.14
CA GLN A 130 -3.27 -2.47 21.88
C GLN A 130 -2.62 -1.46 20.94
N TYR A 131 -2.83 -0.17 21.20
CA TYR A 131 -2.18 0.90 20.45
C TYR A 131 -0.72 1.10 20.83
N ASP A 132 -0.44 1.08 22.14
CA ASP A 132 0.88 1.44 22.67
C ASP A 132 1.98 0.57 22.05
N GLY A 133 3.04 1.23 21.57
CA GLY A 133 4.16 0.57 20.90
C GLY A 133 3.93 0.17 19.44
N LYS A 134 2.74 0.37 18.85
CA LYS A 134 2.47 0.13 17.42
C LYS A 134 2.87 1.32 16.56
N ILE A 135 3.24 1.09 15.30
CA ILE A 135 3.63 2.16 14.38
C ILE A 135 2.52 3.22 14.23
N CYS A 136 2.90 4.50 14.14
CA CYS A 136 1.95 5.61 14.19
C CYS A 136 1.95 6.55 12.96
N GLY A 137 2.63 6.17 11.88
CA GLY A 137 2.58 6.89 10.61
C GLY A 137 1.61 6.21 9.66
N TYR A 138 0.70 6.97 9.03
CA TYR A 138 -0.33 6.34 8.21
C TYR A 138 0.17 5.96 6.80
N ILE A 139 0.55 6.93 5.96
CA ILE A 139 1.03 6.66 4.59
C ILE A 139 2.43 7.27 4.36
N GLY A 140 3.35 6.53 3.73
CA GLY A 140 4.64 7.11 3.33
C GLY A 140 4.50 8.05 2.14
N ILE A 141 4.24 7.48 0.96
CA ILE A 141 4.09 8.24 -0.29
C ILE A 141 2.77 7.87 -0.96
N TYR A 142 2.00 8.88 -1.35
CA TYR A 142 0.63 8.72 -1.81
C TYR A 142 0.32 9.67 -2.97
N CYS A 143 -0.35 9.19 -4.02
CA CYS A 143 -1.03 10.07 -4.95
C CYS A 143 -2.51 9.70 -5.10
N GLU A 144 -3.35 10.73 -5.21
CA GLU A 144 -4.81 10.61 -5.15
C GLU A 144 -5.47 11.63 -6.06
N TYR A 145 -6.68 11.31 -6.51
CA TYR A 145 -7.54 12.14 -7.36
C TYR A 145 -6.90 12.51 -8.70
N SER A 146 -7.55 12.11 -9.79
CA SER A 146 -7.31 12.79 -11.06
C SER A 146 -7.79 14.24 -10.95
N PRO A 147 -7.11 15.22 -11.55
CA PRO A 147 -7.59 16.59 -11.54
C PRO A 147 -9.03 16.71 -12.07
N ILE A 148 -9.91 17.34 -11.29
CA ILE A 148 -11.29 17.68 -11.69
C ILE A 148 -11.34 19.19 -12.02
N GLN A 149 -11.92 19.49 -13.18
CA GLN A 149 -11.78 20.71 -13.97
C GLN A 149 -12.43 21.94 -13.32
N GLY A 150 -11.72 23.08 -13.27
CA GLY A 150 -12.18 24.35 -12.73
C GLY A 150 -12.55 25.39 -13.81
N ASN A 151 -13.39 26.36 -13.44
CA ASN A 151 -14.04 27.35 -14.31
C ASN A 151 -13.07 28.24 -15.12
N LYS A 152 -13.45 28.57 -16.37
CA LYS A 152 -12.63 29.19 -17.45
C LYS A 152 -12.06 30.60 -17.20
N ASN A 153 -12.33 31.22 -16.05
CA ASN A 153 -12.08 32.65 -15.84
C ASN A 153 -10.94 32.97 -14.86
N ILE A 154 -10.05 32.02 -14.59
CA ILE A 154 -8.86 32.25 -13.76
C ILE A 154 -7.61 32.05 -14.63
N GLU A 155 -6.99 33.16 -15.03
CA GLU A 155 -5.72 33.20 -15.76
C GLU A 155 -4.56 32.76 -14.84
N SER A 156 -4.33 31.45 -14.75
CA SER A 156 -3.00 30.82 -14.55
C SER A 156 -3.21 29.32 -14.38
N ILE A 157 -2.30 28.50 -14.96
CA ILE A 157 -2.32 27.02 -15.09
C ILE A 157 -3.00 26.57 -16.40
N HIS A 158 -2.22 26.52 -17.47
CA HIS A 158 -2.64 26.03 -18.78
C HIS A 158 -2.78 24.50 -18.80
N TYR A 159 -4.00 24.01 -18.63
CA TYR A 159 -4.50 22.78 -19.26
C TYR A 159 -5.94 23.03 -19.71
N GLU A 160 -6.29 22.60 -20.94
CA GLU A 160 -7.64 22.65 -21.52
C GLU A 160 -8.34 21.29 -21.34
N TRP A 161 -9.62 21.38 -21.02
CA TRP A 161 -10.41 20.36 -20.35
C TRP A 161 -11.59 20.00 -21.26
N LEU A 162 -11.50 18.88 -22.00
CA LEU A 162 -12.55 18.47 -22.95
C LEU A 162 -13.57 17.52 -22.33
N SER A 163 -14.81 17.67 -22.78
CA SER A 163 -16.00 16.90 -22.40
C SER A 163 -16.24 15.71 -23.32
N ASP A 164 -15.22 14.89 -23.60
CA ASP A 164 -15.43 13.63 -24.31
C ASP A 164 -15.32 12.45 -23.35
N GLU A 165 -16.46 11.80 -23.14
CA GLU A 165 -16.64 10.63 -22.28
C GLU A 165 -15.83 9.39 -22.73
N ASN A 166 -15.08 9.50 -23.82
CA ASN A 166 -14.28 8.42 -24.43
C ASN A 166 -12.76 8.56 -24.25
N THR A 167 -12.27 9.54 -23.49
CA THR A 167 -10.84 9.69 -23.20
C THR A 167 -10.53 9.40 -21.74
N ASP A 168 -9.42 8.71 -21.52
CA ASP A 168 -8.96 8.23 -20.22
C ASP A 168 -8.83 9.38 -19.20
N LYS A 169 -9.81 9.50 -18.28
CA LYS A 169 -9.86 10.54 -17.25
C LYS A 169 -8.80 10.33 -16.15
N ARG A 170 -7.80 9.45 -16.37
CA ARG A 170 -6.77 9.12 -15.38
C ARG A 170 -5.72 10.24 -15.27
N GLY A 171 -5.40 10.63 -14.04
CA GLY A 171 -4.23 11.47 -13.76
C GLY A 171 -2.98 10.59 -13.67
N TYR A 172 -1.80 11.12 -14.03
CA TYR A 172 -0.57 10.33 -14.05
C TYR A 172 0.42 10.81 -12.99
N ALA A 173 1.06 9.88 -12.30
CA ALA A 173 2.18 10.18 -11.41
C ALA A 173 3.30 9.13 -11.55
N LYS A 174 4.53 9.54 -11.24
CA LYS A 174 5.70 8.66 -11.19
C LYS A 174 6.37 8.76 -9.83
N VAL A 175 6.65 7.62 -9.23
CA VAL A 175 7.37 7.49 -7.96
C VAL A 175 8.56 6.56 -8.20
N ILE A 176 9.77 7.11 -8.23
CA ILE A 176 10.96 6.41 -8.75
C ILE A 176 12.07 6.41 -7.71
N ASN A 177 12.67 5.24 -7.45
CA ASN A 177 13.80 5.10 -6.54
C ASN A 177 13.51 5.67 -5.13
N CYS A 178 12.29 5.41 -4.62
CA CYS A 178 11.85 5.89 -3.32
C CYS A 178 11.91 4.78 -2.27
N PHE A 179 12.19 5.13 -1.02
CA PHE A 179 12.25 4.17 0.07
C PHE A 179 11.36 4.62 1.23
N VAL A 180 10.32 3.85 1.52
CA VAL A 180 9.42 4.04 2.65
C VAL A 180 9.65 2.99 3.73
N ARG A 181 9.69 3.45 4.99
CA ARG A 181 9.80 2.59 6.18
C ARG A 181 8.95 3.09 7.35
N GLY A 182 8.24 2.17 8.01
CA GLY A 182 7.59 2.44 9.30
C GLY A 182 6.25 3.16 9.22
N TYR A 183 5.49 2.88 8.18
CA TYR A 183 4.14 3.38 7.97
C TYR A 183 3.13 2.24 7.91
N THR A 184 1.85 2.52 8.20
CA THR A 184 0.76 1.56 7.98
C THR A 184 0.72 1.15 6.51
N PHE A 185 0.79 2.13 5.61
CA PHE A 185 0.97 1.95 4.18
C PHE A 185 2.29 2.54 3.71
N GLY A 186 3.10 1.74 3.02
CA GLY A 186 4.32 2.23 2.40
C GLY A 186 4.00 3.23 1.28
N PHE A 187 3.40 2.70 0.23
CA PHE A 187 2.94 3.45 -0.94
C PHE A 187 1.44 3.24 -1.13
N LYS A 188 0.74 4.27 -1.60
CA LYS A 188 -0.69 4.19 -1.91
C LYS A 188 -1.00 4.80 -3.27
N SER A 189 -1.96 4.18 -3.96
CA SER A 189 -2.59 4.69 -5.18
C SER A 189 -4.10 4.67 -5.00
N GLU A 190 -4.77 5.78 -5.31
CA GLU A 190 -6.23 5.89 -5.11
C GLU A 190 -6.95 6.68 -6.21
N SER A 191 -8.27 6.49 -6.28
CA SER A 191 -9.20 7.17 -7.18
C SER A 191 -8.86 6.93 -8.66
N LEU A 192 -8.78 8.00 -9.46
CA LEU A 192 -8.55 7.94 -10.90
C LEU A 192 -7.07 8.18 -11.25
N MET A 193 -6.12 7.92 -10.34
CA MET A 193 -4.70 8.04 -10.67
C MET A 193 -4.17 6.74 -11.29
N TYR A 194 -3.36 6.87 -12.33
CA TYR A 194 -2.39 5.87 -12.76
C TYR A 194 -1.02 6.23 -12.18
N ILE A 195 -0.47 5.38 -11.33
CA ILE A 195 0.84 5.61 -10.72
C ILE A 195 1.84 4.57 -11.21
N HIS A 196 2.98 5.06 -11.71
CA HIS A 196 4.13 4.21 -11.96
C HIS A 196 5.09 4.28 -10.75
N PHE A 197 5.21 3.16 -10.04
CA PHE A 197 6.23 2.93 -9.02
C PHE A 197 7.39 2.12 -9.61
N ASP A 198 8.58 2.71 -9.67
CA ASP A 198 9.79 2.05 -10.19
C ASP A 198 10.89 2.06 -9.14
N ASN A 199 11.58 0.92 -8.98
CA ASN A 199 12.74 0.77 -8.10
C ASN A 199 12.47 1.25 -6.65
N CYS A 200 11.25 1.02 -6.16
CA CYS A 200 10.82 1.47 -4.84
C CYS A 200 10.99 0.39 -3.77
N LYS A 201 11.24 0.81 -2.53
CA LYS A 201 11.43 -0.09 -1.38
C LYS A 201 10.40 0.21 -0.30
N ALA A 202 9.68 -0.82 0.14
CA ALA A 202 8.72 -0.73 1.25
C ALA A 202 9.13 -1.73 2.33
N ILE A 203 9.67 -1.23 3.45
CA ILE A 203 10.18 -2.06 4.55
C ILE A 203 9.46 -1.74 5.85
N TYR A 204 9.16 -2.73 6.70
CA TYR A 204 8.59 -2.48 8.03
C TYR A 204 7.27 -1.68 7.94
N ASN A 205 6.35 -2.12 7.07
CA ASN A 205 5.01 -1.53 6.90
C ASN A 205 3.94 -2.61 7.06
N TYR A 206 2.75 -2.27 7.55
CA TYR A 206 1.64 -3.26 7.59
C TYR A 206 1.25 -3.71 6.19
N ILE A 207 1.15 -2.77 5.24
CA ILE A 207 0.98 -3.01 3.81
C ILE A 207 2.05 -2.22 3.04
N GLY A 208 2.81 -2.89 2.17
CA GLY A 208 3.87 -2.25 1.40
C GLY A 208 3.32 -1.31 0.32
N PHE A 209 2.45 -1.84 -0.54
CA PHE A 209 1.74 -1.09 -1.57
C PHE A 209 0.23 -1.31 -1.44
N SER A 210 -0.54 -0.23 -1.32
CA SER A 210 -2.01 -0.25 -1.33
C SER A 210 -2.52 0.37 -2.63
N ILE A 211 -3.00 -0.47 -3.55
CA ILE A 211 -3.37 -0.09 -4.91
C ILE A 211 -4.87 -0.19 -5.07
N GLN A 212 -5.54 0.97 -4.95
CA GLN A 212 -6.99 1.09 -5.11
C GLN A 212 -7.39 1.60 -6.50
N ALA A 213 -6.43 2.06 -7.30
CA ALA A 213 -6.60 2.55 -8.67
C ALA A 213 -5.75 1.75 -9.66
N SER A 214 -5.43 2.32 -10.82
CA SER A 214 -4.49 1.71 -11.76
C SER A 214 -3.05 1.99 -11.33
N ALA A 215 -2.16 1.01 -11.46
CA ALA A 215 -0.76 1.21 -11.15
C ALA A 215 0.14 0.22 -11.90
N LEU A 216 1.36 0.66 -12.17
CA LEU A 216 2.48 -0.20 -12.52
C LEU A 216 3.48 -0.17 -11.38
N ILE A 217 3.73 -1.32 -10.75
CA ILE A 217 4.77 -1.53 -9.77
C ILE A 217 5.86 -2.36 -10.43
N GLU A 218 7.05 -1.80 -10.64
CA GLU A 218 8.17 -2.54 -11.18
C GLU A 218 9.48 -2.36 -10.41
N ASN A 219 10.33 -3.39 -10.45
CA ASN A 219 11.67 -3.39 -9.84
C ASN A 219 11.66 -3.08 -8.32
N CYS A 220 10.55 -3.39 -7.63
CA CYS A 220 10.36 -3.01 -6.24
C CYS A 220 10.78 -4.12 -5.26
N TYR A 221 11.11 -3.72 -4.03
CA TYR A 221 11.43 -4.63 -2.93
C TYR A 221 10.52 -4.39 -1.73
N ILE A 222 9.83 -5.44 -1.28
CA ILE A 222 8.85 -5.38 -0.20
C ILE A 222 9.18 -6.43 0.87
N ASN A 223 9.31 -5.98 2.12
CA ASN A 223 9.52 -6.87 3.27
C ASN A 223 8.94 -6.27 4.56
N GLY A 224 7.96 -6.94 5.16
CA GLY A 224 7.36 -6.50 6.42
C GLY A 224 8.32 -6.63 7.62
N LEU A 225 9.33 -7.49 7.56
CA LEU A 225 10.21 -7.82 8.69
C LEU A 225 9.39 -8.23 9.92
N THR A 226 9.68 -7.70 11.10
CA THR A 226 8.98 -8.05 12.34
C THR A 226 7.54 -7.53 12.38
N ILE A 227 7.18 -6.53 11.57
CA ILE A 227 5.81 -5.99 11.53
C ILE A 227 4.81 -7.05 11.08
N ASP A 228 5.25 -8.06 10.31
CA ASP A 228 4.42 -9.18 9.88
C ASP A 228 3.79 -9.92 11.05
N TYR A 229 4.40 -9.89 12.24
CA TYR A 229 3.87 -10.59 13.39
C TYR A 229 2.86 -9.77 14.19
N GLU A 230 2.89 -8.45 14.04
CA GLU A 230 2.01 -7.52 14.73
C GLU A 230 0.69 -7.39 13.99
N ARG A 231 -0.43 -7.31 14.71
CA ARG A 231 -1.70 -6.89 14.11
C ARG A 231 -1.74 -5.36 14.08
N CYS A 232 -2.22 -4.81 12.98
CA CYS A 232 -2.54 -3.39 12.88
C CYS A 232 -3.73 -3.08 13.78
N PRO A 233 -3.64 -2.09 14.70
CA PRO A 233 -4.78 -1.73 15.53
C PRO A 233 -5.86 -0.96 14.75
N GLN A 234 -5.63 -0.61 13.49
CA GLN A 234 -6.60 0.11 12.65
C GLN A 234 -7.46 -0.89 11.86
N GLN A 235 -8.79 -0.71 11.91
CA GLN A 235 -9.76 -1.62 11.29
C GLN A 235 -9.65 -1.67 9.75
N GLY A 236 -10.05 -2.80 9.16
CA GLY A 236 -10.21 -2.98 7.70
C GLY A 236 -8.93 -3.38 6.97
N ILE A 237 -7.78 -2.98 7.50
CA ILE A 237 -6.46 -3.31 6.95
C ILE A 237 -6.14 -4.80 7.11
N GLU A 238 -6.47 -5.38 8.27
CA GLU A 238 -6.08 -6.75 8.62
C GLU A 238 -6.67 -7.82 7.69
N SER A 239 -7.91 -7.68 7.25
CA SER A 239 -8.56 -8.66 6.35
C SER A 239 -8.00 -8.63 4.93
N GLN A 240 -7.34 -7.52 4.54
CA GLN A 240 -6.81 -7.31 3.19
C GLN A 240 -5.28 -7.33 3.15
N ARG A 241 -4.63 -7.63 4.27
CA ARG A 241 -3.21 -7.34 4.44
C ARG A 241 -2.31 -8.17 3.52
N GLY A 242 -1.47 -7.50 2.74
CA GLY A 242 -0.39 -8.16 2.02
C GLY A 242 0.77 -7.22 1.75
N GLY A 243 1.88 -7.76 1.26
CA GLY A 243 3.02 -6.96 0.80
C GLY A 243 2.58 -5.96 -0.28
N VAL A 244 1.86 -6.46 -1.29
CA VAL A 244 1.11 -5.68 -2.26
C VAL A 244 -0.37 -6.01 -2.11
N CYS A 245 -1.19 -5.00 -1.88
CA CYS A 245 -2.64 -5.12 -1.77
C CYS A 245 -3.31 -4.41 -2.94
N PHE A 246 -3.95 -5.18 -3.81
CA PHE A 246 -4.80 -4.70 -4.90
C PHE A 246 -6.22 -4.47 -4.37
N SER A 247 -6.37 -3.50 -3.46
CA SER A 247 -7.51 -3.31 -2.56
C SER A 247 -8.79 -2.77 -3.23
N TRP A 248 -9.97 -3.04 -2.65
CA TRP A 248 -11.27 -2.42 -2.99
C TRP A 248 -11.76 -1.54 -1.83
N TRP A 249 -11.76 -0.23 -2.01
CA TRP A 249 -12.26 0.73 -1.01
C TRP A 249 -13.22 1.71 -1.69
N SER A 250 -12.95 2.07 -2.95
CA SER A 250 -13.94 2.64 -3.88
C SER A 250 -14.78 1.54 -4.53
N GLY A 251 -16.06 1.83 -4.79
CA GLY A 251 -17.14 0.92 -5.21
C GLY A 251 -16.90 0.08 -6.48
N GLU A 252 -17.96 -0.57 -6.97
CA GLU A 252 -18.00 -1.71 -7.91
C GLU A 252 -17.28 -1.60 -9.27
N ASN A 253 -16.58 -0.50 -9.56
CA ASN A 253 -15.97 -0.29 -10.88
C ASN A 253 -14.69 -1.12 -11.09
N ASN A 254 -14.82 -2.17 -11.92
CA ASN A 254 -13.78 -3.13 -12.31
C ASN A 254 -12.78 -2.64 -13.38
N LEU A 255 -12.68 -1.32 -13.63
CA LEU A 255 -11.93 -0.75 -14.78
C LEU A 255 -10.44 -0.48 -14.51
N HIS A 256 -9.91 -0.83 -13.34
CA HIS A 256 -8.51 -0.53 -13.02
C HIS A 256 -7.55 -1.61 -13.53
N GLU A 257 -6.45 -1.17 -14.12
CA GLU A 257 -5.36 -2.04 -14.59
C GLU A 257 -4.19 -1.97 -13.62
N GLN A 258 -3.78 -3.14 -13.13
CA GLN A 258 -2.81 -3.26 -12.05
C GLN A 258 -1.72 -4.23 -12.44
N TYR A 259 -0.48 -3.76 -12.44
CA TYR A 259 0.68 -4.51 -12.88
C TYR A 259 1.70 -4.58 -11.75
N LEU A 260 2.24 -5.78 -11.53
CA LEU A 260 3.37 -6.02 -10.64
C LEU A 260 4.43 -6.83 -11.40
N LEU A 261 5.56 -6.19 -11.68
CA LEU A 261 6.62 -6.72 -12.53
C LEU A 261 7.97 -6.71 -11.81
N ASN A 262 8.83 -7.70 -12.09
CA ASN A 262 10.25 -7.67 -11.72
C ASN A 262 10.56 -7.37 -10.24
N SER A 263 9.65 -7.69 -9.33
CA SER A 263 9.72 -7.27 -7.93
C SER A 263 10.01 -8.45 -7.00
N TYR A 264 10.55 -8.16 -5.82
CA TYR A 264 10.79 -9.14 -4.76
C TYR A 264 9.89 -8.85 -3.56
N ILE A 265 9.09 -9.83 -3.15
CA ILE A 265 8.19 -9.72 -2.00
C ILE A 265 8.44 -10.88 -1.06
N GLU A 266 8.63 -10.55 0.22
CA GLU A 266 8.80 -11.50 1.30
C GLU A 266 7.73 -11.31 2.39
N SER A 267 7.13 -12.41 2.85
CA SER A 267 6.25 -12.39 4.03
C SER A 267 6.40 -13.62 4.92
N ARG A 268 6.15 -13.43 6.22
CA ARG A 268 6.25 -14.45 7.27
C ARG A 268 4.90 -14.85 7.89
N LYS A 269 3.86 -14.02 7.76
CA LYS A 269 2.55 -14.31 8.39
C LYS A 269 1.36 -14.08 7.48
N TYR A 270 1.40 -13.03 6.66
CA TYR A 270 0.30 -12.64 5.76
C TYR A 270 0.65 -13.02 4.31
N GLN A 271 -0.19 -12.65 3.35
CA GLN A 271 0.08 -12.93 1.95
C GLN A 271 1.11 -11.97 1.34
N CYS A 272 1.94 -12.44 0.40
CA CYS A 272 2.75 -11.54 -0.41
C CYS A 272 1.85 -10.62 -1.25
N ILE A 273 0.80 -11.18 -1.86
CA ILE A 273 -0.15 -10.44 -2.69
C ILE A 273 -1.59 -10.69 -2.25
N SER A 274 -2.32 -9.61 -2.02
CA SER A 274 -3.77 -9.61 -1.83
C SER A 274 -4.48 -9.15 -3.09
N LEU A 275 -5.37 -9.99 -3.63
CA LEU A 275 -6.19 -9.69 -4.80
C LEU A 275 -7.57 -9.23 -4.36
N GLY A 276 -8.04 -8.14 -4.96
CA GLY A 276 -9.22 -7.46 -4.44
C GLY A 276 -10.16 -6.84 -5.46
N LYS A 277 -9.66 -6.17 -6.50
CA LYS A 277 -10.46 -5.72 -7.64
C LYS A 277 -9.61 -5.47 -8.89
N GLY A 278 -10.28 -5.25 -10.03
CA GLY A 278 -9.64 -4.83 -11.28
C GLY A 278 -9.10 -5.98 -12.14
N THR A 279 -8.27 -5.60 -13.11
CA THR A 279 -7.50 -6.50 -13.97
C THR A 279 -6.05 -6.52 -13.49
N VAL A 280 -5.60 -7.67 -13.00
CA VAL A 280 -4.30 -7.81 -12.34
C VAL A 280 -3.35 -8.65 -13.19
N THR A 281 -2.13 -8.15 -13.39
CA THR A 281 -1.02 -8.85 -14.05
C THR A 281 0.19 -8.89 -13.14
N ILE A 282 0.64 -10.11 -12.79
CA ILE A 282 1.76 -10.38 -11.90
C ILE A 282 2.78 -11.21 -12.67
N GLN A 283 3.91 -10.61 -13.06
CA GLN A 283 4.91 -11.30 -13.89
C GLN A 283 6.36 -11.04 -13.46
N HIS A 284 7.23 -12.03 -13.67
CA HIS A 284 8.67 -11.91 -13.42
C HIS A 284 9.05 -11.58 -11.97
N ASN A 285 8.17 -11.83 -11.00
CA ASN A 285 8.43 -11.53 -9.60
C ASN A 285 9.09 -12.70 -8.88
N THR A 286 9.76 -12.40 -7.77
CA THR A 286 10.12 -13.40 -6.77
C THR A 286 9.24 -13.20 -5.53
N LEU A 287 8.39 -14.18 -5.23
CA LEU A 287 7.54 -14.19 -4.05
C LEU A 287 8.06 -15.26 -3.11
N ARG A 288 8.46 -14.88 -1.90
CA ARG A 288 8.96 -15.81 -0.89
C ARG A 288 8.13 -15.75 0.38
N ILE A 289 7.68 -16.91 0.84
CA ILE A 289 6.90 -17.03 2.06
C ILE A 289 7.58 -17.92 3.09
N TYR A 290 7.34 -17.60 4.36
CA TYR A 290 7.73 -18.42 5.50
C TYR A 290 6.56 -18.70 6.44
N GLU A 291 6.75 -19.68 7.31
CA GLU A 291 5.90 -19.96 8.47
C GLU A 291 4.42 -20.17 8.14
N SER A 292 3.57 -19.14 8.22
CA SER A 292 2.12 -19.23 7.95
C SER A 292 1.66 -18.29 6.83
N ALA A 293 2.59 -17.63 6.13
CA ALA A 293 2.28 -16.74 5.03
C ALA A 293 1.69 -17.49 3.82
N ALA A 294 1.08 -16.72 2.91
CA ALA A 294 0.59 -17.22 1.62
C ALA A 294 1.22 -16.42 0.47
N LEU A 295 1.36 -17.02 -0.71
CA LEU A 295 1.93 -16.31 -1.86
C LEU A 295 0.90 -15.29 -2.37
N ILE A 296 -0.31 -15.75 -2.68
CA ILE A 296 -1.36 -14.93 -3.31
C ILE A 296 -2.72 -15.34 -2.74
N LYS A 297 -3.53 -14.37 -2.31
CA LYS A 297 -4.90 -14.63 -1.86
C LYS A 297 -5.89 -13.60 -2.40
N THR A 298 -6.99 -14.08 -2.99
CA THR A 298 -8.22 -13.29 -3.14
C THR A 298 -8.82 -13.05 -1.76
N VAL A 299 -8.98 -11.78 -1.40
CA VAL A 299 -9.54 -11.36 -0.10
C VAL A 299 -10.91 -10.69 -0.23
N THR A 300 -11.44 -10.62 -1.46
CA THR A 300 -12.69 -9.92 -1.82
C THR A 300 -13.86 -10.86 -2.08
N SER A 301 -15.08 -10.35 -1.93
CA SER A 301 -16.30 -10.94 -2.52
C SER A 301 -16.63 -10.38 -3.90
N PHE A 302 -15.96 -9.30 -4.34
CA PHE A 302 -16.15 -8.72 -5.67
C PHE A 302 -15.53 -9.61 -6.75
N GLU A 303 -16.14 -9.58 -7.93
CA GLU A 303 -15.64 -10.31 -9.09
C GLU A 303 -14.46 -9.56 -9.74
N LEU A 304 -13.32 -10.24 -9.88
CA LEU A 304 -12.14 -9.81 -10.63
C LEU A 304 -12.34 -10.11 -12.12
N ALA A 305 -12.14 -9.10 -12.98
CA ALA A 305 -12.31 -9.27 -14.41
C ALA A 305 -11.28 -10.24 -15.01
N LYS A 306 -10.00 -10.11 -14.62
CA LYS A 306 -8.94 -11.01 -15.07
C LYS A 306 -7.75 -10.98 -14.11
N VAL A 307 -7.19 -12.15 -13.86
CA VAL A 307 -5.92 -12.33 -13.13
C VAL A 307 -4.94 -13.09 -14.02
N LYS A 308 -3.81 -12.49 -14.35
CA LYS A 308 -2.68 -13.14 -15.02
C LYS A 308 -1.50 -13.24 -14.06
N ILE A 309 -0.99 -14.46 -13.85
CA ILE A 309 0.19 -14.75 -13.05
C ILE A 309 1.12 -15.61 -13.90
N SER A 310 2.21 -15.04 -14.40
CA SER A 310 3.17 -15.80 -15.21
C SER A 310 4.63 -15.49 -14.97
N GLU A 311 5.50 -16.45 -15.26
CA GLU A 311 6.97 -16.25 -15.22
C GLU A 311 7.50 -15.83 -13.83
N ASN A 312 6.78 -16.14 -12.75
CA ASN A 312 7.21 -15.81 -11.38
C ASN A 312 8.03 -16.95 -10.76
N ARG A 313 8.93 -16.58 -9.84
CA ARG A 313 9.58 -17.48 -8.89
C ARG A 313 8.80 -17.49 -7.58
N LEU A 314 8.13 -18.59 -7.28
CA LEU A 314 7.29 -18.77 -6.11
C LEU A 314 8.03 -19.67 -5.12
N ILE A 315 8.44 -19.15 -3.97
CA ILE A 315 9.30 -19.85 -3.02
C ILE A 315 8.54 -20.05 -1.71
N ILE A 316 8.40 -21.32 -1.32
CA ILE A 316 7.79 -21.74 -0.06
C ILE A 316 8.90 -22.27 0.83
N ASP A 317 9.19 -21.61 1.94
CA ASP A 317 10.33 -21.95 2.79
C ASP A 317 9.90 -22.07 4.26
N ASN A 318 10.27 -23.17 4.92
CA ASN A 318 10.06 -23.34 6.36
C ASN A 318 8.61 -23.07 6.85
N ILE A 319 7.61 -23.55 6.10
CA ILE A 319 6.20 -23.47 6.50
C ILE A 319 5.85 -24.55 7.53
N LYS A 320 5.11 -24.16 8.57
CA LYS A 320 4.69 -25.09 9.63
C LYS A 320 3.50 -25.94 9.13
N PRO A 321 3.54 -27.29 9.29
CA PRO A 321 2.54 -28.20 8.72
C PRO A 321 1.10 -28.07 9.25
N ILE A 322 0.85 -27.28 10.29
CA ILE A 322 -0.32 -27.49 11.16
C ILE A 322 -1.43 -26.44 10.95
N THR A 323 -1.22 -25.36 10.20
CA THR A 323 -2.23 -24.29 10.09
C THR A 323 -2.36 -23.58 8.74
N SER A 324 -1.65 -23.99 7.67
CA SER A 324 -1.64 -23.18 6.43
C SER A 324 -2.96 -23.31 5.66
N PRO A 325 -3.73 -22.22 5.49
CA PRO A 325 -4.85 -22.16 4.56
C PRO A 325 -4.28 -21.80 3.18
N GLU A 326 -4.34 -22.68 2.18
CA GLU A 326 -4.15 -22.36 0.75
C GLU A 326 -3.02 -21.36 0.43
N HIS A 327 -1.83 -21.87 0.08
CA HIS A 327 -0.67 -21.05 -0.28
C HIS A 327 -0.95 -20.11 -1.47
N ILE A 328 -1.77 -20.56 -2.42
CA ILE A 328 -2.29 -19.75 -3.50
C ILE A 328 -3.81 -19.94 -3.53
N ARG A 329 -4.56 -18.85 -3.40
CA ARG A 329 -6.01 -18.84 -3.54
C ARG A 329 -6.43 -17.73 -4.50
N ILE A 330 -6.98 -18.10 -5.65
CA ILE A 330 -7.52 -17.17 -6.65
C ILE A 330 -8.98 -17.54 -6.87
N THR A 331 -9.86 -16.81 -6.19
CA THR A 331 -11.31 -16.99 -6.30
C THR A 331 -11.96 -15.76 -6.89
N ASN A 332 -13.27 -15.84 -7.19
CA ASN A 332 -14.10 -14.72 -7.65
C ASN A 332 -13.48 -14.02 -8.86
N THR A 333 -13.02 -14.77 -9.86
CA THR A 333 -12.37 -14.23 -11.05
C THR A 333 -13.06 -14.77 -12.31
N GLN A 334 -13.37 -13.91 -13.29
CA GLN A 334 -13.96 -14.34 -14.57
C GLN A 334 -12.98 -15.15 -15.41
N LYS A 335 -11.70 -14.74 -15.39
CA LYS A 335 -10.62 -15.40 -16.12
C LYS A 335 -9.31 -15.40 -15.36
N THR A 336 -8.80 -16.60 -15.08
CA THR A 336 -7.45 -16.79 -14.55
C THR A 336 -6.50 -17.39 -15.59
N ASP A 337 -5.35 -16.77 -15.78
CA ASP A 337 -4.19 -17.31 -16.51
C ASP A 337 -3.04 -17.51 -15.52
N PHE A 338 -2.74 -18.77 -15.23
CA PHE A 338 -1.63 -19.16 -14.37
C PHE A 338 -0.69 -20.06 -15.18
N SER A 339 0.43 -19.49 -15.61
CA SER A 339 1.30 -20.12 -16.61
C SER A 339 2.77 -19.83 -16.36
N GLU A 340 3.67 -20.77 -16.70
CA GLU A 340 5.13 -20.53 -16.71
C GLU A 340 5.74 -20.06 -15.37
N ASN A 341 5.06 -20.33 -14.25
CA ASN A 341 5.59 -20.06 -12.91
C ASN A 341 6.50 -21.20 -12.46
N TYR A 342 7.57 -20.85 -11.74
CA TYR A 342 8.50 -21.77 -11.10
C TYR A 342 8.20 -21.83 -9.61
N LEU A 343 7.67 -22.96 -9.16
CA LEU A 343 7.37 -23.19 -7.74
C LEU A 343 8.49 -23.99 -7.08
N TYR A 344 9.15 -23.39 -6.08
CA TYR A 344 10.19 -23.98 -5.25
C TYR A 344 9.63 -24.24 -3.85
N ASN A 345 9.31 -25.50 -3.56
CA ASN A 345 8.93 -25.89 -2.21
C ASN A 345 10.13 -26.41 -1.44
N LEU A 346 10.66 -25.57 -0.55
CA LEU A 346 11.76 -25.87 0.37
C LEU A 346 11.25 -26.30 1.76
N SER A 347 9.93 -26.41 1.92
CA SER A 347 9.28 -26.85 3.16
C SER A 347 8.84 -28.31 3.08
N ASN A 348 8.52 -28.90 4.23
CA ASN A 348 7.93 -30.24 4.32
C ASN A 348 6.40 -30.23 4.16
N ALA A 349 5.78 -29.06 4.02
CA ALA A 349 4.34 -28.93 3.83
C ALA A 349 3.99 -29.04 2.34
N PRO A 350 2.88 -29.69 1.96
CA PRO A 350 2.41 -29.67 0.58
C PRO A 350 2.09 -28.23 0.16
N CYS A 351 2.33 -27.90 -1.11
CA CYS A 351 1.81 -26.67 -1.69
C CYS A 351 0.34 -26.87 -2.04
N GLU A 352 -0.49 -25.87 -1.73
CA GLU A 352 -1.93 -25.90 -2.02
C GLU A 352 -2.25 -24.74 -2.95
N LEU A 353 -2.93 -25.06 -4.06
CA LEU A 353 -3.37 -24.10 -5.07
C LEU A 353 -4.87 -24.26 -5.25
N ASN A 354 -5.63 -23.21 -4.97
CA ASN A 354 -7.07 -23.13 -5.24
C ASN A 354 -7.31 -22.02 -6.27
N ILE A 355 -7.77 -22.38 -7.48
CA ILE A 355 -7.97 -21.43 -8.59
C ILE A 355 -9.35 -21.68 -9.20
N SER A 356 -10.28 -20.75 -9.02
CA SER A 356 -11.60 -20.79 -9.68
C SER A 356 -11.51 -20.30 -11.14
N ASN A 357 -12.29 -20.91 -12.04
CA ASN A 357 -12.53 -20.44 -13.42
C ASN A 357 -11.24 -20.03 -14.18
N GLY A 358 -10.25 -20.93 -14.20
CA GLY A 358 -8.94 -20.69 -14.80
C GLY A 358 -8.61 -21.61 -15.96
N THR A 359 -7.75 -21.14 -16.87
CA THR A 359 -7.00 -22.03 -17.76
C THR A 359 -5.60 -22.22 -17.16
N LEU A 360 -5.31 -23.42 -16.67
CA LEU A 360 -3.96 -23.82 -16.26
C LEU A 360 -3.18 -24.26 -17.51
N LYS A 361 -2.12 -23.53 -17.87
CA LYS A 361 -1.21 -23.92 -18.96
C LYS A 361 0.21 -24.00 -18.42
N THR A 362 0.78 -25.21 -18.47
CA THR A 362 2.19 -25.54 -18.17
C THR A 362 2.79 -24.77 -16.99
N THR A 363 2.58 -25.28 -15.78
CA THR A 363 3.34 -24.87 -14.59
C THR A 363 4.55 -25.78 -14.43
N TYR A 364 5.76 -25.24 -14.45
CA TYR A 364 6.97 -26.02 -14.17
C TYR A 364 7.15 -26.14 -12.67
N LEU A 365 6.71 -27.28 -12.13
CA LEU A 365 6.95 -27.64 -10.75
C LEU A 365 8.37 -28.21 -10.63
N MET A 366 9.29 -27.42 -10.07
CA MET A 366 10.61 -27.92 -9.69
C MET A 366 10.60 -28.20 -8.18
N VAL A 367 10.25 -29.43 -7.81
CA VAL A 367 10.37 -29.89 -6.42
C VAL A 367 11.85 -30.14 -6.13
N ILE A 368 12.45 -29.32 -5.27
CA ILE A 368 13.78 -29.57 -4.70
C ILE A 368 13.59 -30.08 -3.25
N SER A 369 12.70 -31.05 -3.05
CA SER A 369 12.54 -31.75 -1.77
C SER A 369 12.75 -33.25 -1.98
N ASN A 370 13.46 -33.86 -1.04
CA ASN A 370 13.79 -35.29 -1.08
C ASN A 370 12.64 -36.20 -0.61
N ILE A 371 11.45 -35.68 -0.29
CA ILE A 371 10.42 -36.49 0.37
C ILE A 371 9.02 -36.00 -0.03
N PHE A 372 8.36 -36.77 -0.90
CA PHE A 372 6.97 -36.69 -1.40
C PHE A 372 6.64 -35.69 -2.53
N PRO A 373 5.92 -36.14 -3.60
CA PRO A 373 5.33 -35.25 -4.59
C PRO A 373 4.14 -34.48 -3.98
N PRO A 374 3.90 -33.22 -4.39
CA PRO A 374 2.75 -32.46 -3.94
C PRO A 374 1.44 -33.04 -4.49
N LEU A 375 0.38 -32.97 -3.68
CA LEU A 375 -0.99 -33.18 -4.13
C LEU A 375 -1.45 -31.90 -4.83
N ILE A 376 -1.61 -31.93 -6.15
CA ILE A 376 -2.30 -30.85 -6.89
C ILE A 376 -3.78 -31.22 -6.92
N THR A 377 -4.58 -30.58 -6.07
CA THR A 377 -6.04 -30.65 -6.18
C THR A 377 -6.52 -29.42 -6.95
N VAL A 378 -6.92 -29.60 -8.21
CA VAL A 378 -7.69 -28.60 -8.96
C VAL A 378 -9.15 -28.84 -8.63
N LEU A 379 -9.81 -27.85 -8.01
CA LEU A 379 -11.26 -27.87 -7.75
C LEU A 379 -12.00 -27.05 -8.80
#